data_AF-A0A428YAR9-F1
#
_entry.id   AF-A0A428YAR9-F1
#
_cell.length_a   1.000
_cell.length_b   1.000
_cell.length_c   1.000
_cell.angle_alpha   90.00
_cell.angle_beta   90.00
_cell.angle_gamma   90.00
#
_symmetry.space_group_name_H-M   'P 1'
#
loop_
_entity.id
_entity.type
_entity.pdbx_description
1 polymer ?
#
loop_
_entity_poly.entity_id
_entity_poly.type
_entity_poly.pdbx_seq_one_letter_code
_entity_poly.pdbx_strand_id
1 'polypeptide(L)'
;MRSVMALGSVVVALLVTALSAAPASAGEVAREPVILVHGWAGSTADMSALRDAFTAAGYPAYVVQLPGQNNIVNAHTIAGLVHTARAQTGAAKVHLVGHSMGGLSTRWYIKRLGGAAEVRTYVSMGSAQYGYLPACLLGEQDGGQMCPFNPFLWDLDEGDDTPGDVAYTTIRSTKDTADITRLDGGACFHEIAGVEHADEPRSLPFIAAAMAAVGGTCPGTFVELPAT
;
A
#
# COMPACT_ATOMS: atom_id res chain seq x y z
N MET A 1 11.62 99.76 14.78
CA MET A 1 11.83 98.77 13.69
C MET A 1 11.65 97.40 14.32
N ARG A 2 10.61 96.66 13.91
CA ARG A 2 10.18 95.39 14.52
C ARG A 2 10.89 94.22 13.83
N SER A 3 11.64 93.43 14.58
CA SER A 3 12.24 92.18 14.12
C SER A 3 11.21 91.05 14.14
N VAL A 4 11.07 90.33 13.03
CA VAL A 4 10.20 89.14 12.89
C VAL A 4 11.11 87.91 12.85
N MET A 5 10.99 87.04 13.85
CA MET A 5 11.61 85.71 13.87
C MET A 5 10.64 84.71 13.21
N ALA A 6 11.08 84.04 12.14
CA ALA A 6 10.34 82.95 11.51
C ALA A 6 10.79 81.60 12.10
N LEU A 7 9.89 80.88 12.77
CA LEU A 7 10.09 79.48 13.14
C LEU A 7 9.72 78.59 11.95
N GLY A 8 10.70 77.88 11.39
CA GLY A 8 10.46 76.80 10.42
C GLY A 8 10.03 75.53 11.14
N SER A 9 8.87 74.97 10.75
CA SER A 9 8.38 73.68 11.25
C SER A 9 8.88 72.55 10.34
N VAL A 10 9.61 71.59 10.89
CA VAL A 10 10.02 70.37 10.18
C VAL A 10 8.90 69.34 10.31
N VAL A 11 8.28 68.96 9.19
CA VAL A 11 7.29 67.87 9.12
C VAL A 11 8.02 66.58 8.80
N VAL A 12 8.03 65.64 9.74
CA VAL A 12 8.55 64.27 9.53
C VAL A 12 7.39 63.40 9.05
N ALA A 13 7.43 62.96 7.80
CA ALA A 13 6.47 62.01 7.25
C ALA A 13 6.88 60.58 7.62
N LEU A 14 6.09 59.89 8.46
CA LEU A 14 6.22 58.45 8.69
C LEU A 14 5.60 57.69 7.50
N LEU A 15 6.43 56.99 6.73
CA LEU A 15 5.95 55.94 5.82
C LEU A 15 5.63 54.69 6.63
N VAL A 16 4.36 54.29 6.65
CA VAL A 16 3.91 52.99 7.16
C VAL A 16 3.87 52.02 5.99
N THR A 17 4.84 51.10 5.91
CA THR A 17 4.82 50.01 4.94
C THR A 17 3.91 48.89 5.44
N ALA A 18 2.75 48.73 4.81
CA ALA A 18 1.87 47.59 5.07
C ALA A 18 2.50 46.32 4.48
N LEU A 19 2.89 45.38 5.34
CA LEU A 19 3.32 44.04 4.96
C LEU A 19 2.07 43.24 4.54
N SER A 20 1.85 43.05 3.24
CA SER A 20 0.88 42.06 2.76
C SER A 20 1.41 40.66 3.05
N ALA A 21 0.79 39.97 4.02
CA ALA A 21 0.98 38.54 4.20
C ALA A 21 0.36 37.79 3.00
N ALA A 22 1.19 37.02 2.29
CA ALA A 22 0.70 36.12 1.25
C ALA A 22 -0.25 35.08 1.86
N PRO A 23 -1.32 34.64 1.15
CA PRO A 23 -2.17 33.58 1.64
C PRO A 23 -1.33 32.31 1.81
N ALA A 24 -1.47 31.66 2.97
CA ALA A 24 -0.87 30.36 3.19
C ALA A 24 -1.37 29.39 2.10
N SER A 25 -0.45 28.73 1.41
CA SER A 25 -0.80 27.64 0.51
C SER A 25 -1.66 26.65 1.28
N ALA A 26 -2.89 26.39 0.82
CA ALA A 26 -3.67 25.27 1.33
C ALA A 26 -2.80 24.03 1.20
N GLY A 27 -2.44 23.42 2.34
CA GLY A 27 -1.57 22.26 2.36
C GLY A 27 -2.17 21.16 1.51
N GLU A 28 -1.38 20.62 0.57
CA GLU A 28 -1.76 19.41 -0.15
C GLU A 28 -2.15 18.34 0.88
N VAL A 29 -3.33 17.74 0.72
CA VAL A 29 -3.77 16.66 1.62
C VAL A 29 -2.72 15.56 1.52
N ALA A 30 -2.00 15.33 2.61
CA ALA A 30 -0.92 14.36 2.65
C ALA A 30 -1.45 12.98 2.22
N ARG A 31 -0.77 12.36 1.26
CA ARG A 31 -1.11 11.01 0.78
C ARG A 31 -0.90 10.00 1.89
N GLU A 32 -1.81 9.03 2.00
CA GLU A 32 -1.64 7.90 2.90
C GLU A 32 -0.43 7.06 2.48
N PRO A 33 0.34 6.49 3.43
CA PRO A 33 1.53 5.74 3.09
C PRO A 33 1.20 4.43 2.37
N VAL A 34 2.09 4.01 1.48
CA VAL A 34 2.03 2.73 0.75
C VAL A 34 3.10 1.81 1.31
N ILE A 35 2.68 0.63 1.77
CA ILE A 35 3.54 -0.40 2.31
C ILE A 35 3.65 -1.55 1.31
N LEU A 36 4.86 -1.82 0.84
CA LEU A 36 5.18 -2.82 -0.16
C LEU A 36 5.76 -4.07 0.50
N VAL A 37 5.27 -5.25 0.10
CA VAL A 37 5.61 -6.53 0.72
C VAL A 37 6.11 -7.51 -0.34
N HIS A 38 7.37 -7.93 -0.24
CA HIS A 38 7.98 -8.85 -1.19
C HIS A 38 7.54 -10.31 -0.98
N GLY A 39 7.81 -11.16 -1.96
CA GLY A 39 7.46 -12.57 -1.97
C GLY A 39 8.48 -13.51 -1.32
N TRP A 40 8.23 -14.81 -1.49
CA TRP A 40 9.07 -15.90 -1.01
C TRP A 40 10.47 -15.80 -1.60
N ALA A 41 11.48 -15.77 -0.72
CA ALA A 41 12.92 -15.73 -1.06
C ALA A 41 13.33 -14.46 -1.79
N GLY A 42 12.45 -13.46 -1.78
CA GLY A 42 12.72 -12.11 -2.27
C GLY A 42 13.36 -11.22 -1.23
N SER A 43 13.45 -9.95 -1.57
CA SER A 43 14.03 -8.89 -0.76
C SER A 43 13.33 -7.56 -1.02
N THR A 44 13.72 -6.54 -0.26
CA THR A 44 13.24 -5.17 -0.49
C THR A 44 13.59 -4.62 -1.88
N ALA A 45 14.63 -5.14 -2.53
CA ALA A 45 15.05 -4.72 -3.86
C ALA A 45 14.03 -5.08 -4.95
N ASP A 46 13.29 -6.18 -4.77
CA ASP A 46 12.30 -6.65 -5.76
C ASP A 46 11.14 -5.67 -5.91
N MET A 47 10.84 -4.91 -4.85
CA MET A 47 9.76 -3.92 -4.82
C MET A 47 10.23 -2.49 -5.16
N SER A 48 11.51 -2.30 -5.52
CA SER A 48 12.10 -0.97 -5.73
C SER A 48 11.40 -0.16 -6.81
N ALA A 49 11.04 -0.78 -7.94
CA ALA A 49 10.33 -0.10 -9.03
C ALA A 49 8.95 0.43 -8.59
N LEU A 50 8.19 -0.37 -7.83
CA LEU A 50 6.93 0.08 -7.23
C LEU A 50 7.15 1.22 -6.24
N ARG A 51 8.14 1.10 -5.35
CA ARG A 51 8.48 2.14 -4.38
C ARG A 51 8.77 3.45 -5.09
N ASP A 52 9.60 3.40 -6.12
CA ASP A 52 10.02 4.58 -6.87
C ASP A 52 8.84 5.20 -7.63
N ALA A 53 7.95 4.38 -8.21
CA ALA A 53 6.73 4.87 -8.86
C ALA A 53 5.77 5.56 -7.87
N PHE A 54 5.51 4.96 -6.70
CA PHE A 54 4.66 5.57 -5.67
C PHE A 54 5.29 6.85 -5.10
N THR A 55 6.60 6.84 -4.86
CA THR A 55 7.34 8.03 -4.39
C THR A 55 7.27 9.16 -5.41
N ALA A 56 7.47 8.86 -6.70
CA ALA A 56 7.35 9.82 -7.78
C ALA A 56 5.92 10.38 -7.91
N ALA A 57 4.91 9.61 -7.52
CA ALA A 57 3.51 10.04 -7.44
C ALA A 57 3.13 10.75 -6.12
N GLY A 58 4.09 11.01 -5.23
CA GLY A 58 3.88 11.76 -3.99
C GLY A 58 3.41 10.93 -2.78
N TYR A 59 3.40 9.60 -2.86
CA TYR A 59 3.08 8.75 -1.72
C TYR A 59 4.32 8.50 -0.84
N PRO A 60 4.20 8.55 0.50
CA PRO A 60 5.20 7.96 1.38
C PRO A 60 5.24 6.43 1.16
N ALA A 61 6.28 5.92 0.49
CA ALA A 61 6.38 4.51 0.13
C ALA A 61 7.47 3.78 0.93
N TYR A 62 7.10 2.67 1.56
CA TYR A 62 7.98 1.85 2.38
C TYR A 62 7.98 0.42 1.87
N VAL A 63 9.10 -0.28 2.01
CA VAL A 63 9.19 -1.72 1.71
C VAL A 63 9.48 -2.47 3.01
N VAL A 64 8.66 -3.48 3.33
CA VAL A 64 8.87 -4.33 4.50
C VAL A 64 10.06 -5.25 4.24
N GLN A 65 11.01 -5.28 5.17
CA GLN A 65 12.01 -6.33 5.22
C GLN A 65 11.42 -7.52 5.98
N LEU A 66 11.04 -8.59 5.28
CA LEU A 66 10.49 -9.77 5.93
C LEU A 66 11.58 -10.57 6.67
N PRO A 67 11.28 -11.15 7.84
CA PRO A 67 12.22 -11.96 8.61
C PRO A 67 12.40 -13.39 8.06
N GLY A 68 11.54 -13.85 7.16
CA GLY A 68 11.60 -15.18 6.57
C GLY A 68 10.37 -15.52 5.74
N GLN A 69 10.00 -16.81 5.71
CA GLN A 69 8.96 -17.35 4.82
C GLN A 69 7.69 -17.79 5.57
N ASN A 70 7.59 -17.47 6.85
CA ASN A 70 6.41 -17.73 7.67
C ASN A 70 5.47 -16.52 7.58
N ASN A 71 4.32 -16.69 6.92
CA ASN A 71 3.33 -15.65 6.69
C ASN A 71 2.78 -15.03 7.98
N ILE A 72 2.62 -15.81 9.06
CA ILE A 72 2.13 -15.29 10.34
C ILE A 72 3.18 -14.37 10.97
N VAL A 73 4.45 -14.80 11.00
CA VAL A 73 5.55 -13.97 11.50
C VAL A 73 5.71 -12.71 10.65
N ASN A 74 5.65 -12.87 9.33
CA ASN A 74 5.71 -11.77 8.36
C ASN A 74 4.57 -10.77 8.58
N ALA A 75 3.35 -11.23 8.86
CA ALA A 75 2.20 -10.37 9.14
C ALA A 75 2.41 -9.50 10.39
N HIS A 76 3.07 -10.01 11.44
CA HIS A 76 3.45 -9.18 12.59
C HIS A 76 4.50 -8.13 12.24
N THR A 77 5.47 -8.46 11.37
CA THR A 77 6.43 -7.46 10.86
C THR A 77 5.73 -6.38 10.03
N ILE A 78 4.77 -6.77 9.19
CA ILE A 78 3.93 -5.84 8.41
C ILE A 78 3.17 -4.90 9.37
N ALA A 79 2.49 -5.43 10.38
CA ALA A 79 1.75 -4.65 11.38
C ALA A 79 2.64 -3.58 12.05
N GLY A 80 3.88 -3.95 12.41
CA GLY A 80 4.85 -3.01 13.00
C GLY A 80 5.22 -1.86 12.06
N LEU A 81 5.43 -2.14 10.77
CA LEU A 81 5.72 -1.09 9.79
C LEU A 81 4.49 -0.24 9.47
N VAL A 82 3.29 -0.82 9.43
CA VAL A 82 2.03 -0.08 9.27
C VAL A 82 1.87 0.93 10.42
N HIS A 83 2.04 0.50 11.67
CA HIS A 83 1.97 1.39 12.83
C HIS A 83 3.02 2.51 12.75
N THR A 84 4.25 2.16 12.38
CA THR A 84 5.35 3.13 12.25
C THR A 84 5.04 4.17 11.16
N ALA A 85 4.58 3.74 9.98
CA ALA A 85 4.28 4.63 8.88
C ALA A 85 3.10 5.57 9.21
N ARG A 86 2.05 5.06 9.85
CA ARG A 86 0.93 5.88 10.34
C ARG A 86 1.38 6.91 11.37
N ALA A 87 2.23 6.51 12.33
CA ALA A 87 2.78 7.43 13.33
C ALA A 87 3.67 8.53 12.71
N GLN A 88 4.46 8.20 11.68
CA GLN A 88 5.34 9.16 11.00
C GLN A 88 4.59 10.13 10.09
N THR A 89 3.54 9.66 9.43
CA THR A 89 2.79 10.45 8.44
C THR A 89 1.56 11.16 9.03
N GLY A 90 1.07 10.70 10.20
CA GLY A 90 -0.22 11.11 10.76
C GLY A 90 -1.43 10.49 10.04
N ALA A 91 -1.22 9.57 9.10
CA ALA A 91 -2.30 8.95 8.33
C ALA A 91 -3.14 7.98 9.18
N ALA A 92 -4.46 8.04 9.02
CA ALA A 92 -5.37 7.14 9.72
C ALA A 92 -5.33 5.71 9.15
N LYS A 93 -5.11 5.55 7.84
CA LYS A 93 -5.01 4.28 7.14
C LYS A 93 -3.77 4.24 6.25
N VAL A 94 -3.44 3.04 5.74
CA VAL A 94 -2.36 2.80 4.77
C VAL A 94 -2.87 2.01 3.56
N HIS A 95 -2.09 2.01 2.49
CA HIS A 95 -2.27 1.05 1.39
C HIS A 95 -1.24 -0.07 1.53
N LEU A 96 -1.64 -1.31 1.25
CA LEU A 96 -0.74 -2.46 1.21
C LEU A 96 -0.69 -3.04 -0.21
N VAL A 97 0.51 -3.27 -0.71
CA VAL A 97 0.76 -3.94 -2.00
C VAL A 97 1.71 -5.11 -1.76
N GLY A 98 1.19 -6.34 -1.85
CA GLY A 98 1.95 -7.57 -1.66
C GLY A 98 2.16 -8.35 -2.95
N HIS A 99 3.38 -8.83 -3.17
CA HIS A 99 3.72 -9.73 -4.28
C HIS A 99 3.83 -11.17 -3.80
N SER A 100 3.29 -12.11 -4.57
CA SER A 100 3.39 -13.55 -4.33
C SER A 100 2.99 -13.89 -2.88
N MET A 101 3.83 -14.60 -2.12
CA MET A 101 3.66 -14.87 -0.69
C MET A 101 3.36 -13.62 0.16
N GLY A 102 3.93 -12.46 -0.19
CA GLY A 102 3.71 -11.20 0.53
C GLY A 102 2.25 -10.76 0.55
N GLY A 103 1.47 -11.12 -0.47
CA GLY A 103 0.01 -10.88 -0.48
C GLY A 103 -0.74 -11.71 0.57
N LEU A 104 -0.30 -12.94 0.86
CA LEU A 104 -0.89 -13.79 1.90
C LEU A 104 -0.56 -13.28 3.29
N SER A 105 0.72 -12.93 3.54
CA SER A 105 1.15 -12.31 4.80
C SER A 105 0.37 -11.01 5.08
N THR A 106 0.16 -10.21 4.05
CA THR A 106 -0.61 -8.96 4.13
C THR A 106 -2.09 -9.22 4.45
N ARG A 107 -2.70 -10.21 3.80
CA ARG A 107 -4.10 -10.58 4.03
C ARG A 107 -4.32 -11.14 5.44
N TRP A 108 -3.35 -11.90 5.96
CA TRP A 108 -3.37 -12.36 7.35
C TRP A 108 -3.39 -11.20 8.36
N TYR A 109 -2.55 -10.17 8.15
CA TYR A 109 -2.58 -8.97 8.99
C TYR A 109 -3.97 -8.32 9.02
N ILE A 110 -4.61 -8.21 7.86
CA ILE A 110 -5.97 -7.65 7.74
C ILE A 110 -7.00 -8.52 8.48
N LYS A 111 -7.02 -9.84 8.21
CA LYS A 111 -8.05 -10.76 8.71
C LYS A 111 -7.88 -11.16 10.18
N ARG A 112 -6.66 -11.15 10.73
CA ARG A 112 -6.36 -11.77 12.04
C ARG A 112 -5.66 -10.87 13.03
N LEU A 113 -5.04 -9.78 12.58
CA LEU A 113 -4.26 -8.88 13.46
C LEU A 113 -4.88 -7.49 13.58
N GLY A 114 -6.16 -7.33 13.21
CA GLY A 114 -6.90 -6.07 13.31
C GLY A 114 -6.66 -5.07 12.18
N GLY A 115 -5.92 -5.47 11.13
CA GLY A 115 -5.55 -4.58 10.03
C GLY A 115 -6.73 -4.02 9.22
N ALA A 116 -7.91 -4.65 9.26
CA ALA A 116 -9.10 -4.15 8.56
C ALA A 116 -9.50 -2.70 8.93
N ALA A 117 -9.18 -2.25 10.16
CA ALA A 117 -9.42 -0.87 10.58
C ALA A 117 -8.33 0.11 10.10
N GLU A 118 -7.15 -0.38 9.74
CA GLU A 118 -5.94 0.40 9.50
C GLU A 118 -5.53 0.44 8.02
N VAL A 119 -6.21 -0.34 7.18
CA VAL A 119 -5.90 -0.49 5.76
C VAL A 119 -7.02 0.14 4.93
N ARG A 120 -6.65 0.91 3.92
CA ARG A 120 -7.56 1.47 2.91
C ARG A 120 -7.66 0.58 1.69
N THR A 121 -6.51 0.10 1.21
CA THR A 121 -6.44 -0.72 -0.01
C THR A 121 -5.53 -1.91 0.24
N TYR A 122 -5.97 -3.08 -0.19
CA TYR A 122 -5.17 -4.27 -0.35
C TYR A 122 -4.98 -4.55 -1.85
N VAL A 123 -3.73 -4.60 -2.29
CA VAL A 123 -3.37 -5.05 -3.64
C VAL A 123 -2.49 -6.28 -3.52
N SER A 124 -2.89 -7.35 -4.20
CA SER A 124 -2.07 -8.56 -4.36
C SER A 124 -1.64 -8.70 -5.81
N MET A 125 -0.38 -9.10 -6.03
CA MET A 125 0.20 -9.41 -7.34
C MET A 125 0.66 -10.86 -7.36
N GLY A 126 0.10 -11.68 -8.24
CA GLY A 126 0.48 -13.08 -8.43
C GLY A 126 0.36 -13.94 -7.16
N SER A 127 -0.38 -13.50 -6.13
CA SER A 127 -0.52 -14.28 -4.90
C SER A 127 -1.52 -15.40 -5.10
N ALA A 128 -1.09 -16.63 -4.87
CA ALA A 128 -1.96 -17.80 -4.85
C ALA A 128 -2.82 -17.77 -3.56
N GLN A 129 -3.98 -17.08 -3.62
CA GLN A 129 -4.80 -16.74 -2.45
C GLN A 129 -5.27 -17.98 -1.67
N TYR A 130 -5.60 -19.06 -2.38
CA TYR A 130 -6.02 -20.35 -1.79
C TYR A 130 -4.90 -21.42 -1.85
N GLY A 131 -3.66 -20.98 -2.05
CA GLY A 131 -2.46 -21.81 -1.97
C GLY A 131 -1.81 -22.28 -3.29
N TYR A 132 -0.66 -22.92 -3.13
CA TYR A 132 0.27 -23.31 -4.16
C TYR A 132 0.79 -24.72 -3.86
N LEU A 133 0.33 -25.72 -4.61
CA LEU A 133 0.58 -27.14 -4.31
C LEU A 133 2.06 -27.51 -4.09
N PRO A 134 3.04 -27.00 -4.87
CA PRO A 134 4.44 -27.32 -4.63
C PRO A 134 4.96 -26.90 -3.24
N ALA A 135 4.33 -25.91 -2.57
CA ALA A 135 4.69 -25.53 -1.21
C ALA A 135 4.42 -26.63 -0.17
N CYS A 136 3.60 -27.63 -0.49
CA CYS A 136 3.36 -28.77 0.40
C CYS A 136 4.62 -29.64 0.63
N LEU A 137 5.69 -29.42 -0.14
CA LEU A 137 6.99 -30.07 0.03
C LEU A 137 7.94 -29.29 0.95
N LEU A 138 7.55 -28.10 1.41
CA LEU A 138 8.38 -27.21 2.23
C LEU A 138 8.03 -27.32 3.71
N GLY A 139 9.02 -27.06 4.57
CA GLY A 139 8.78 -26.87 5.99
C GLY A 139 7.93 -25.62 6.25
N GLU A 140 7.25 -25.58 7.39
CA GLU A 140 6.36 -24.46 7.74
C GLU A 140 7.10 -23.10 7.74
N GLN A 141 8.33 -23.08 8.26
CA GLN A 141 9.18 -21.88 8.31
C GLN A 141 9.78 -21.50 6.95
N ASP A 142 9.72 -22.40 5.97
CA ASP A 142 10.34 -22.28 4.66
C ASP A 142 9.32 -21.98 3.55
N GLY A 143 8.08 -21.62 3.91
CA GLY A 143 7.00 -21.29 2.97
C GLY A 143 5.92 -22.36 2.86
N GLY A 144 5.97 -23.43 3.66
CA GLY A 144 4.97 -24.49 3.68
C GLY A 144 3.55 -24.04 4.02
N GLN A 145 3.40 -22.84 4.61
CA GLN A 145 2.10 -22.21 4.83
C GLN A 145 1.34 -21.89 3.53
N MET A 146 2.02 -21.80 2.38
CA MET A 146 1.35 -21.65 1.08
C MET A 146 0.74 -22.95 0.56
N CYS A 147 0.95 -24.10 1.22
CA CYS A 147 0.32 -25.35 0.82
C CYS A 147 -1.20 -25.29 1.06
N PRO A 148 -2.07 -25.60 0.08
CA PRO A 148 -3.54 -25.54 0.23
C PRO A 148 -4.14 -26.38 1.38
N PHE A 149 -3.35 -27.31 1.94
CA PHE A 149 -3.75 -28.16 3.07
C PHE A 149 -3.14 -27.71 4.39
N ASN A 150 -2.46 -26.57 4.42
CA ASN A 150 -1.88 -26.02 5.64
C ASN A 150 -2.99 -25.32 6.46
N PRO A 151 -3.04 -25.53 7.79
CA PRO A 151 -3.99 -24.84 8.66
C PRO A 151 -3.98 -23.31 8.53
N PHE A 152 -2.83 -22.71 8.17
CA PHE A 152 -2.74 -21.27 7.87
C PHE A 152 -3.72 -20.84 6.77
N LEU A 153 -3.80 -21.57 5.65
CA LEU A 153 -4.69 -21.21 4.54
C LEU A 153 -6.15 -21.50 4.88
N TRP A 154 -6.44 -22.61 5.56
CA TRP A 154 -7.81 -22.88 6.00
C TRP A 154 -8.36 -21.79 6.93
N ASP A 155 -7.52 -21.30 7.85
CA ASP A 155 -7.89 -20.17 8.70
C ASP A 155 -7.99 -18.89 7.86
N LEU A 156 -6.99 -18.56 7.02
CA LEU A 156 -7.01 -17.36 6.18
C LEU A 156 -8.25 -17.29 5.29
N ASP A 157 -8.71 -18.41 4.77
CA ASP A 157 -9.84 -18.52 3.85
C ASP A 157 -11.16 -18.81 4.58
N GLU A 158 -11.19 -18.82 5.91
CA GLU A 158 -12.44 -18.96 6.66
C GLU A 158 -13.28 -17.67 6.55
N GLY A 159 -14.50 -17.82 6.03
CA GLY A 159 -15.51 -16.77 5.91
C GLY A 159 -15.21 -15.75 4.82
N ASP A 160 -15.69 -14.52 4.99
CA ASP A 160 -15.46 -13.44 4.03
C ASP A 160 -13.95 -13.20 3.82
N ASP A 161 -13.54 -13.24 2.55
CA ASP A 161 -12.16 -13.03 2.16
C ASP A 161 -11.73 -11.57 2.23
N THR A 162 -12.70 -10.67 2.20
CA THR A 162 -12.57 -9.22 2.03
C THR A 162 -13.17 -8.42 3.20
N PRO A 163 -12.84 -8.74 4.46
CA PRO A 163 -13.55 -8.15 5.59
C PRO A 163 -13.30 -6.65 5.75
N GLY A 164 -14.37 -5.95 6.13
CA GLY A 164 -14.33 -4.54 6.51
C GLY A 164 -14.39 -3.58 5.33
N ASP A 165 -14.09 -2.31 5.59
CA ASP A 165 -14.10 -1.24 4.59
C ASP A 165 -12.70 -1.07 3.96
N VAL A 166 -12.21 -2.15 3.34
CA VAL A 166 -10.94 -2.22 2.62
C VAL A 166 -11.23 -2.45 1.15
N ALA A 167 -10.60 -1.70 0.25
CA ALA A 167 -10.69 -1.95 -1.18
C ALA A 167 -9.72 -3.08 -1.58
N TYR A 168 -10.24 -4.23 -2.02
CA TYR A 168 -9.43 -5.38 -2.41
C TYR A 168 -9.21 -5.42 -3.92
N THR A 169 -7.96 -5.61 -4.34
CA THR A 169 -7.58 -5.83 -5.73
C THR A 169 -6.58 -6.97 -5.84
N THR A 170 -6.82 -7.89 -6.76
CA THR A 170 -5.92 -8.99 -7.10
C THR A 170 -5.52 -8.87 -8.57
N ILE A 171 -4.22 -8.80 -8.81
CA ILE A 171 -3.61 -8.68 -10.12
C ILE A 171 -2.83 -9.97 -10.37
N ARG A 172 -3.00 -10.59 -11.54
CA ARG A 172 -2.25 -11.78 -11.91
C ARG A 172 -1.71 -11.70 -13.32
N SER A 173 -0.68 -12.49 -13.60
CA SER A 173 -0.21 -12.72 -14.95
C SER A 173 -0.89 -13.93 -15.60
N THR A 174 -1.07 -13.92 -16.92
CA THR A 174 -1.43 -15.13 -17.68
C THR A 174 -0.37 -16.23 -17.60
N LYS A 175 0.83 -15.91 -17.10
CA LYS A 175 1.93 -16.87 -16.89
C LYS A 175 1.99 -17.42 -15.47
N ASP A 176 1.20 -16.88 -14.55
CA ASP A 176 1.13 -17.44 -13.20
C ASP A 176 0.56 -18.85 -13.25
N THR A 177 1.20 -19.75 -12.51
CA THR A 177 0.80 -21.16 -12.47
C THR A 177 -0.33 -21.43 -11.47
N ALA A 178 -0.65 -20.45 -10.63
CA ALA A 178 -1.75 -20.51 -9.68
C ALA A 178 -3.00 -19.84 -10.27
N ASP A 179 -4.04 -20.63 -10.56
CA ASP A 179 -5.30 -20.14 -11.13
C ASP A 179 -6.22 -19.48 -10.07
N ILE A 180 -5.78 -19.42 -8.81
CA ILE A 180 -6.60 -19.16 -7.63
C ILE A 180 -6.23 -17.85 -6.94
N THR A 181 -6.40 -16.75 -7.67
CA THR A 181 -6.09 -15.39 -7.19
C THR A 181 -7.31 -14.52 -6.95
N ARG A 182 -8.53 -14.99 -7.28
CA ARG A 182 -9.78 -14.26 -7.00
C ARG A 182 -10.10 -14.35 -5.50
N LEU A 183 -10.78 -13.35 -4.96
CA LEU A 183 -11.27 -13.35 -3.58
C LEU A 183 -12.80 -13.31 -3.58
N ASP A 184 -13.40 -13.95 -2.59
CA ASP A 184 -14.82 -13.83 -2.31
C ASP A 184 -15.16 -12.49 -1.60
N GLY A 185 -16.44 -12.12 -1.49
CA GLY A 185 -16.87 -10.95 -0.70
C GLY A 185 -16.71 -9.56 -1.35
N GLY A 186 -16.14 -9.49 -2.56
CA GLY A 186 -16.08 -8.27 -3.37
C GLY A 186 -14.66 -7.78 -3.60
N ALA A 187 -14.11 -8.07 -4.78
CA ALA A 187 -12.75 -7.66 -5.14
C ALA A 187 -12.64 -7.24 -6.61
N CYS A 188 -11.72 -6.31 -6.88
CA CYS A 188 -11.29 -6.04 -8.23
C CYS A 188 -10.30 -7.12 -8.70
N PHE A 189 -10.56 -7.71 -9.86
CA PHE A 189 -9.70 -8.69 -10.48
C PHE A 189 -9.14 -8.17 -11.81
N HIS A 190 -7.81 -8.21 -11.97
CA HIS A 190 -7.13 -7.80 -13.20
C HIS A 190 -6.13 -8.86 -13.65
N GLU A 191 -6.23 -9.30 -14.91
CA GLU A 191 -5.30 -10.25 -15.53
C GLU A 191 -4.49 -9.54 -16.61
N ILE A 192 -3.17 -9.66 -16.52
CA ILE A 192 -2.20 -9.04 -17.41
C ILE A 192 -1.47 -10.12 -18.19
N ALA A 193 -1.38 -9.97 -19.51
CA ALA A 193 -0.73 -10.96 -20.35
C ALA A 193 0.81 -10.89 -20.30
N GLY A 194 1.45 -12.05 -20.19
CA GLY A 194 2.83 -12.26 -20.63
C GLY A 194 3.96 -11.85 -19.69
N VAL A 195 3.66 -11.36 -18.48
CA VAL A 195 4.67 -10.96 -17.48
C VAL A 195 5.14 -12.19 -16.71
N GLU A 196 6.44 -12.40 -16.55
CA GLU A 196 6.94 -13.48 -15.68
C GLU A 196 6.62 -13.17 -14.22
N HIS A 197 6.30 -14.20 -13.41
CA HIS A 197 5.91 -14.02 -12.01
C HIS A 197 6.91 -13.16 -11.20
N ALA A 198 8.22 -13.35 -11.41
CA ALA A 198 9.29 -12.59 -10.74
C ALA A 198 9.43 -11.14 -11.25
N ASP A 199 8.82 -10.82 -12.39
CA ASP A 199 8.91 -9.53 -13.05
C ASP A 199 7.71 -8.63 -12.73
N GLU A 200 6.65 -9.18 -12.14
CA GLU A 200 5.40 -8.47 -11.85
C GLU A 200 5.64 -7.15 -11.11
N PRO A 201 6.40 -7.09 -9.99
CA PRO A 201 6.58 -5.86 -9.23
C PRO A 201 7.37 -4.77 -9.96
N ARG A 202 8.06 -5.11 -11.06
CA ARG A 202 8.86 -4.17 -11.86
C ARG A 202 8.31 -3.94 -13.26
N SER A 203 7.26 -4.64 -13.64
CA SER A 203 6.62 -4.47 -14.94
C SER A 203 5.71 -3.25 -14.95
N LEU A 204 5.79 -2.44 -16.01
CA LEU A 204 4.96 -1.24 -16.15
C LEU A 204 3.45 -1.53 -16.04
N PRO A 205 2.89 -2.61 -16.63
CA PRO A 205 1.47 -2.91 -16.50
C PRO A 205 1.02 -3.16 -15.05
N PHE A 206 1.79 -3.90 -14.26
CA PHE A 206 1.46 -4.17 -12.86
C PHE A 206 1.62 -2.92 -11.99
N ILE A 207 2.66 -2.11 -12.23
CA ILE A 207 2.84 -0.83 -11.54
C ILE A 207 1.64 0.08 -11.80
N ALA A 208 1.22 0.20 -13.06
CA ALA A 208 0.05 1.02 -13.43
C ALA A 208 -1.25 0.50 -12.76
N ALA A 209 -1.47 -0.81 -12.76
CA ALA A 209 -2.63 -1.41 -12.11
C ALA A 209 -2.63 -1.21 -10.58
N ALA A 210 -1.48 -1.32 -9.93
CA ALA A 210 -1.35 -1.04 -8.49
C ALA A 210 -1.60 0.43 -8.16
N MET A 211 -1.06 1.34 -8.97
CA MET A 211 -1.30 2.78 -8.81
C MET A 211 -2.78 3.14 -9.00
N ALA A 212 -3.46 2.50 -9.96
CA ALA A 212 -4.91 2.66 -10.15
C ALA A 212 -5.69 2.19 -8.92
N ALA A 213 -5.41 0.99 -8.41
CA ALA A 213 -6.04 0.44 -7.21
C ALA A 213 -5.82 1.31 -5.96
N VAL A 214 -4.58 1.75 -5.72
CA VAL A 214 -4.25 2.68 -4.63
C VAL A 214 -4.92 4.05 -4.81
N GLY A 215 -5.08 4.49 -6.07
CA GLY A 215 -5.82 5.69 -6.43
C GLY A 215 -7.35 5.57 -6.30
N GLY A 216 -7.86 4.40 -5.90
CA GLY A 216 -9.29 4.16 -5.67
C GLY A 216 -10.09 3.68 -6.89
N THR A 217 -9.42 3.26 -7.97
CA THR A 217 -10.09 2.70 -9.16
C THR A 217 -9.85 1.21 -9.28
N CYS A 218 -10.83 0.46 -9.79
CA CYS A 218 -10.63 -0.94 -10.13
C CYS A 218 -9.91 -1.04 -11.49
N PRO A 219 -8.64 -1.52 -11.56
CA PRO A 219 -7.90 -1.64 -12.82
C PRO A 219 -8.43 -2.73 -13.76
N GLY A 220 -9.33 -3.59 -13.29
CA GLY A 220 -9.90 -4.69 -14.06
C GLY A 220 -11.42 -4.79 -13.90
N THR A 221 -11.90 -5.97 -13.54
CA THR A 221 -13.32 -6.25 -13.35
C THR A 221 -13.61 -6.44 -11.86
N PHE A 222 -14.56 -5.70 -11.33
CA PHE A 222 -15.05 -5.94 -9.98
C PHE A 222 -15.96 -7.16 -9.96
N VAL A 223 -15.75 -8.05 -9.00
CA VAL A 223 -16.48 -9.31 -8.87
C VAL A 223 -16.97 -9.42 -7.43
N GLU A 224 -18.25 -9.67 -7.28
CA GLU A 224 -18.89 -10.01 -6.01
C GLU A 224 -19.19 -11.51 -6.05
N LEU A 225 -18.29 -12.32 -5.47
CA LEU A 225 -18.53 -13.75 -5.28
C LEU A 225 -19.13 -13.97 -3.88
N PRO A 226 -20.04 -14.93 -3.70
CA PRO A 226 -20.54 -15.29 -2.37
C PRO A 226 -19.37 -15.71 -1.49
N ALA A 227 -19.30 -15.20 -0.25
CA ALA A 227 -18.36 -15.73 0.73
C ALA A 227 -18.62 -17.23 0.93
N THR A 228 -17.57 -18.04 0.81
CA THR A 228 -17.64 -19.50 0.98
C THR A 228 -17.38 -19.97 2.40
#